data_AF-A0A0F2NAH8-F1
#
_entry.id   AF-A0A0F2NAH8-F1
#
_cell.length_a   1.000
_cell.length_b   1.000
_cell.length_c   1.000
_cell.angle_alpha   90.00
_cell.angle_beta   90.00
_cell.angle_gamma   90.00
#
_symmetry.space_group_name_H-M   'P 1'
#
loop_
_entity.id
_entity.type
_entity.pdbx_description
1 polymer ?
#
loop_
_entity_poly.entity_id
_entity_poly.type
_entity_poly.pdbx_seq_one_letter_code
_entity_poly.pdbx_strand_id
1 'polypeptide(L)'
;MSPPLKTKPDQTTPELHRKPVQYRIYSQEQSFRHMTQSRGAKEQALYMITDEILFNVWDALCLSFDQQNREAYLTYLPHVFDLLNTTENGFDLCDYLVFIEENKMGAVKGDTLARRRALRVVSLLLACRASINGDDSIDKKV
;
A
#
# COMPACT_ATOMS: atom_id res chain seq x y z
N MET A 1 -17.78 -4.82 -59.15
CA MET A 1 -18.26 -6.04 -58.46
C MET A 1 -17.77 -6.00 -57.01
N SER A 2 -18.60 -6.49 -56.10
CA SER A 2 -18.77 -6.15 -54.67
C SER A 2 -17.61 -6.46 -53.67
N PRO A 3 -17.67 -5.88 -52.43
CA PRO A 3 -16.75 -6.08 -51.27
C PRO A 3 -17.16 -7.35 -50.46
N PRO A 4 -16.59 -7.81 -49.28
CA PRO A 4 -16.25 -7.10 -48.01
C PRO A 4 -15.05 -7.72 -47.20
N LEU A 5 -14.62 -7.26 -46.02
CA LEU A 5 -15.20 -7.44 -44.68
C LEU A 5 -14.50 -6.56 -43.63
N LYS A 6 -15.31 -5.85 -42.85
CA LYS A 6 -14.94 -5.23 -41.58
C LYS A 6 -14.64 -6.31 -40.55
N THR A 7 -13.56 -6.15 -39.80
CA THR A 7 -13.41 -6.78 -38.47
C THR A 7 -13.02 -5.71 -37.47
N LYS A 8 -14.02 -5.28 -36.68
CA LYS A 8 -13.77 -4.81 -35.32
C LYS A 8 -13.36 -6.03 -34.49
N PRO A 9 -12.42 -5.90 -33.54
CA PRO A 9 -12.50 -6.61 -32.29
C PRO A 9 -13.12 -5.67 -31.26
N ASP A 10 -14.39 -5.94 -30.96
CA ASP A 10 -15.01 -5.65 -29.67
C ASP A 10 -14.65 -6.81 -28.74
N GLN A 11 -14.10 -6.52 -27.56
CA GLN A 11 -14.11 -7.38 -26.37
C GLN A 11 -13.63 -6.59 -25.14
N THR A 12 -14.55 -5.81 -24.60
CA THR A 12 -15.02 -5.90 -23.21
C THR A 12 -14.07 -6.53 -22.18
N THR A 13 -13.24 -5.70 -21.54
CA THR A 13 -12.81 -5.96 -20.16
C THR A 13 -13.72 -5.13 -19.26
N PRO A 14 -14.33 -5.68 -18.18
CA PRO A 14 -15.07 -4.87 -17.25
C PRO A 14 -14.06 -4.02 -16.47
N GLU A 15 -13.79 -2.81 -16.95
CA GLU A 15 -13.31 -1.72 -16.09
C GLU A 15 -14.46 -1.42 -15.10
N LEU A 16 -14.50 -2.24 -14.06
CA LEU A 16 -15.22 -1.96 -12.83
C LEU A 16 -14.84 -0.53 -12.47
N HIS A 17 -15.84 0.35 -12.36
CA HIS A 17 -15.69 1.78 -12.07
C HIS A 17 -14.97 1.99 -10.73
N ARG A 18 -13.65 1.80 -10.72
CA ARG A 18 -12.79 2.20 -9.63
C ARG A 18 -12.61 3.70 -9.81
N LYS A 19 -13.10 4.48 -8.84
CA LYS A 19 -12.75 5.90 -8.76
C LYS A 19 -11.23 6.00 -8.89
N PRO A 20 -10.69 6.95 -9.66
CA PRO A 20 -9.24 7.09 -9.80
C PRO A 20 -8.66 7.30 -8.40
N VAL A 21 -7.91 6.31 -7.91
CA VAL A 21 -7.24 6.42 -6.61
C VAL A 21 -6.10 7.42 -6.82
N GLN A 22 -6.21 8.59 -6.20
CA GLN A 22 -5.18 9.61 -6.30
C GLN A 22 -4.00 9.21 -5.41
N TYR A 23 -2.99 8.57 -6.01
CA TYR A 23 -1.76 8.22 -5.31
C TYR A 23 -0.97 9.47 -4.96
N ARG A 24 -0.68 9.65 -3.68
CA ARG A 24 0.06 10.80 -3.15
C ARG A 24 1.38 10.36 -2.54
N ILE A 25 2.47 10.91 -3.04
CA ILE A 25 3.79 10.80 -2.41
C ILE A 25 4.01 12.09 -1.63
N TYR A 26 4.32 11.94 -0.34
CA TYR A 26 4.50 13.07 0.57
C TYR A 26 5.94 13.60 0.46
N SER A 27 6.13 14.91 0.67
CA SER A 27 7.48 15.44 0.88
C SER A 27 8.03 14.97 2.23
N GLN A 28 9.36 14.98 2.41
CA GLN A 28 9.97 14.63 3.70
C GLN A 28 9.35 15.44 4.86
N GLU A 29 9.20 16.76 4.69
CA GLU A 29 8.58 17.61 5.70
C GLU A 29 7.15 17.18 6.04
N GLN A 30 6.33 16.85 5.03
CA GLN A 30 4.96 16.39 5.26
C GLN A 30 4.94 15.03 5.96
N SER A 31 5.85 14.12 5.61
CA SER A 31 6.02 12.84 6.30
C SER A 31 6.43 13.00 7.76
N PHE A 32 7.34 13.93 8.06
CA PHE A 32 7.72 14.25 9.44
C PHE A 32 6.54 14.78 10.25
N ARG A 33 5.72 15.67 9.67
CA ARG A 33 4.49 16.15 10.31
C ARG A 33 3.50 15.01 10.57
N HIS A 34 3.39 14.07 9.63
CA HIS A 34 2.55 12.90 9.81
C HIS A 34 3.07 12.01 10.95
N MET A 35 4.38 11.80 11.03
CA MET A 35 5.01 10.98 12.06
C MET A 35 4.84 11.56 13.48
N THR A 36 4.88 12.88 13.63
CA THR A 36 4.77 13.55 14.95
C THR A 36 3.33 13.87 15.37
N GLN A 37 2.35 13.53 14.54
CA GLN A 37 0.94 13.74 14.86
C GLN A 37 0.52 12.89 16.07
N SER A 38 -0.20 13.50 17.00
CA SER A 38 -0.81 12.80 18.13
C SER A 38 -1.95 11.90 17.65
N ARG A 39 -1.87 10.62 18.02
CA ARG A 39 -2.81 9.56 17.66
C ARG A 39 -3.27 8.81 18.91
N GLY A 40 -4.43 8.17 18.84
CA GLY A 40 -4.85 7.22 19.88
C GLY A 40 -3.91 6.00 19.94
N ALA A 41 -3.88 5.27 21.06
CA ALA A 41 -2.93 4.17 21.27
C ALA A 41 -2.97 3.10 20.15
N LYS A 42 -4.17 2.68 19.74
CA LYS A 42 -4.34 1.68 18.65
C LYS A 42 -3.86 2.21 17.30
N GLU A 43 -4.20 3.45 17.00
CA GLU A 43 -3.83 4.11 15.75
C GLU A 43 -2.31 4.32 15.68
N GLN A 44 -1.69 4.71 16.80
CA GLN A 44 -0.24 4.82 16.93
C GLN A 44 0.46 3.47 16.76
N ALA A 45 -0.08 2.40 17.36
CA ALA A 45 0.45 1.05 17.20
C ALA A 45 0.39 0.59 15.74
N LEU A 46 -0.74 0.82 15.07
CA LEU A 46 -0.90 0.50 13.65
C LEU A 46 0.08 1.32 12.78
N TYR A 47 0.27 2.60 13.10
CA TYR A 47 1.23 3.47 12.39
C TYR A 47 2.67 2.93 12.50
N MET A 48 3.10 2.59 13.71
CA MET A 48 4.44 2.03 13.95
C MET A 48 4.63 0.69 13.26
N ILE A 49 3.65 -0.22 13.31
CA ILE A 49 3.71 -1.50 12.59
C ILE A 49 3.75 -1.29 11.07
N THR A 50 3.05 -0.29 10.56
CA THR A 50 3.08 0.06 9.14
C THR A 50 4.49 0.47 8.71
N ASP A 51 5.17 1.30 9.50
CA ASP A 51 6.57 1.68 9.28
C ASP A 51 7.50 0.46 9.27
N GLU A 52 7.38 -0.40 10.28
CA GLU A 52 8.20 -1.63 10.39
C GLU A 52 7.99 -2.57 9.20
N ILE A 53 6.74 -2.76 8.75
CA ILE A 53 6.44 -3.63 7.62
C ILE A 53 6.97 -3.03 6.30
N LEU A 54 6.84 -1.72 6.10
CA LEU A 54 7.39 -1.07 4.91
C LEU A 54 8.91 -1.20 4.86
N PHE A 55 9.60 -0.98 5.98
CA PHE A 55 11.05 -1.04 6.00
C PHE A 55 11.59 -2.47 5.91
N ASN A 56 11.08 -3.40 6.71
CA ASN A 56 11.69 -4.73 6.86
C ASN A 56 11.09 -5.79 5.93
N VAL A 57 9.83 -5.63 5.50
CA VAL A 57 9.10 -6.70 4.78
C VAL A 57 8.86 -6.35 3.33
N TRP A 58 8.44 -5.11 3.05
CA TRP A 58 8.28 -4.68 1.68
C TRP A 58 9.64 -4.59 0.99
N ASP A 59 10.58 -3.89 1.64
CA ASP A 59 12.01 -3.79 1.32
C ASP A 59 12.34 -3.84 -0.19
N ALA A 60 11.58 -3.09 -0.99
CA ALA A 60 11.68 -3.14 -2.44
C ALA A 60 13.06 -2.68 -2.97
N LEU A 61 13.82 -1.95 -2.15
CA LEU A 61 15.17 -1.47 -2.45
C LEU A 61 16.29 -2.30 -1.78
N CYS A 62 15.96 -3.37 -1.04
CA CYS A 62 16.92 -4.17 -0.28
C CYS A 62 17.79 -3.34 0.68
N LEU A 63 17.20 -2.38 1.37
CA LEU A 63 17.85 -1.43 2.27
C LEU A 63 17.69 -1.78 3.75
N SER A 64 16.86 -2.78 4.08
CA SER A 64 16.55 -3.18 5.46
C SER A 64 17.76 -3.64 6.29
N PHE A 65 18.91 -3.92 5.65
CA PHE A 65 20.14 -4.32 6.34
C PHE A 65 20.79 -3.20 7.16
N ASP A 66 20.47 -1.93 6.88
CA ASP A 66 20.96 -0.77 7.61
C ASP A 66 19.82 0.18 7.95
N GLN A 67 19.55 0.33 9.25
CA GLN A 67 18.49 1.16 9.80
C GLN A 67 18.60 2.64 9.36
N GLN A 68 19.80 3.12 9.00
CA GLN A 68 19.97 4.48 8.49
C GLN A 68 19.20 4.73 7.18
N ASN A 69 18.94 3.69 6.41
CA ASN A 69 18.21 3.79 5.14
C ASN A 69 16.68 3.85 5.32
N ARG A 70 16.15 3.76 6.55
CA ARG A 70 14.70 3.81 6.80
C ARG A 70 14.06 5.09 6.26
N GLU A 71 14.81 6.19 6.23
CA GLU A 71 14.33 7.47 5.70
C GLU A 71 13.85 7.41 4.25
N ALA A 72 14.36 6.48 3.44
CA ALA A 72 13.95 6.28 2.05
C ALA A 72 12.46 5.89 1.93
N TYR A 73 11.90 5.28 2.98
CA TYR A 73 10.52 4.79 3.00
C TYR A 73 9.53 5.78 3.63
N LEU A 74 10.02 6.77 4.40
CA LEU A 74 9.18 7.70 5.16
C LEU A 74 8.25 8.56 4.27
N THR A 75 8.64 8.82 3.02
CA THR A 75 7.82 9.58 2.06
C THR A 75 6.56 8.85 1.61
N TYR A 76 6.52 7.53 1.75
CA TYR A 76 5.40 6.67 1.35
C TYR A 76 4.49 6.31 2.52
N LEU A 77 5.06 6.22 3.73
CA LEU A 77 4.38 5.81 4.96
C LEU A 77 3.05 6.54 5.21
N PRO A 78 2.93 7.88 5.08
CA PRO A 78 1.66 8.56 5.35
C PRO A 78 0.52 8.04 4.47
N HIS A 79 0.75 7.93 3.16
CA HIS A 79 -0.31 7.48 2.25
C HIS A 79 -0.62 5.98 2.40
N VAL A 80 0.40 5.15 2.65
CA VAL A 80 0.18 3.73 2.98
C VAL A 80 -0.73 3.61 4.21
N PHE A 81 -0.47 4.40 5.24
CA PHE A 81 -1.26 4.41 6.45
C PHE A 81 -2.70 4.93 6.20
N ASP A 82 -2.87 5.99 5.43
CA ASP A 82 -4.19 6.52 5.05
C ASP A 82 -5.02 5.47 4.29
N LEU A 83 -4.41 4.79 3.31
CA LEU A 83 -5.05 3.71 2.56
C LEU A 83 -5.36 2.51 3.46
N LEU A 84 -4.44 2.14 4.36
CA LEU A 84 -4.67 1.04 5.30
C LEU A 84 -5.86 1.31 6.24
N ASN A 85 -6.13 2.56 6.62
CA ASN A 85 -7.29 2.89 7.45
C ASN A 85 -8.62 2.87 6.69
N THR A 86 -8.58 3.14 5.39
CA THR A 86 -9.80 3.34 4.58
C THR A 86 -10.16 2.14 3.72
N THR A 87 -9.18 1.27 3.43
CA THR A 87 -9.39 0.12 2.54
C THR A 87 -10.17 -1.01 3.18
N GLU A 88 -11.12 -1.59 2.44
CA GLU A 88 -11.84 -2.79 2.87
C GLU A 88 -11.06 -4.07 2.54
N ASN A 89 -10.44 -4.12 1.36
CA ASN A 89 -9.87 -5.33 0.77
C ASN A 89 -8.36 -5.22 0.43
N GLY A 90 -7.76 -4.04 0.61
CA GLY A 90 -6.35 -3.78 0.37
C GLY A 90 -5.94 -3.65 -1.10
N PHE A 91 -6.87 -3.65 -2.07
CA PHE A 91 -6.51 -3.55 -3.48
C PHE A 91 -5.91 -2.20 -3.86
N ASP A 92 -6.47 -1.12 -3.35
CA ASP A 92 -5.95 0.25 -3.48
C ASP A 92 -4.53 0.39 -2.89
N LEU A 93 -4.28 -0.22 -1.73
CA LEU A 93 -2.97 -0.25 -1.11
C LEU A 93 -1.98 -1.10 -1.93
N CYS A 94 -2.41 -2.25 -2.44
CA CYS A 94 -1.58 -3.08 -3.31
C CYS A 94 -1.19 -2.32 -4.58
N ASP A 95 -2.16 -1.68 -5.23
CA ASP A 95 -1.94 -0.92 -6.46
C ASP A 95 -1.04 0.30 -6.18
N TYR A 96 -1.15 0.93 -5.00
CA TYR A 96 -0.25 2.02 -4.59
C TYR A 96 1.21 1.55 -4.39
N LEU A 97 1.44 0.42 -3.71
CA LEU A 97 2.79 -0.11 -3.51
C LEU A 97 3.45 -0.48 -4.86
N VAL A 98 2.70 -1.12 -5.76
CA VAL A 98 3.16 -1.40 -7.13
C VAL A 98 3.48 -0.11 -7.88
N PHE A 99 2.60 0.90 -7.77
CA PHE A 99 2.85 2.22 -8.37
C PHE A 99 4.18 2.82 -7.88
N ILE A 100 4.49 2.75 -6.58
CA ILE A 100 5.77 3.25 -6.07
C ILE A 100 6.94 2.47 -6.66
N GLU A 101 6.87 1.13 -6.68
CA GLU A 101 7.96 0.32 -7.23
C GLU A 101 8.24 0.68 -8.70
N GLU A 102 7.18 0.78 -9.51
CA GLU A 102 7.28 1.08 -10.94
C GLU A 102 7.76 2.52 -11.22
N ASN A 103 7.30 3.50 -10.45
CA ASN A 103 7.52 4.92 -10.78
C ASN A 103 8.65 5.58 -9.99
N LYS A 104 9.10 4.97 -8.89
CA LYS A 104 10.11 5.56 -7.97
C LYS A 104 11.29 4.66 -7.70
N MET A 105 11.15 3.34 -7.85
CA MET A 105 12.19 2.37 -7.48
C MET A 105 12.74 1.60 -8.69
N GLY A 106 12.24 1.88 -9.89
CA GLY A 106 12.78 1.34 -11.14
C GLY A 106 12.29 -0.08 -11.48
N ALA A 107 11.23 -0.57 -10.85
CA ALA A 107 10.62 -1.82 -11.26
C ALA A 107 10.00 -1.69 -12.66
N VAL A 108 10.07 -2.76 -13.45
CA VAL A 108 9.47 -2.78 -14.79
C VAL A 108 7.95 -2.84 -14.65
N LYS A 109 7.24 -2.04 -15.44
CA LYS A 109 5.77 -2.04 -15.43
C LYS A 109 5.23 -3.44 -15.72
N GLY A 110 4.32 -3.91 -14.85
CA GLY A 110 3.77 -5.27 -14.93
C GLY A 110 4.68 -6.36 -14.38
N ASP A 111 5.74 -6.01 -13.65
CA ASP A 111 6.57 -6.98 -12.93
C ASP A 111 5.73 -7.77 -11.90
N THR A 112 5.71 -9.09 -12.09
CA THR A 112 4.99 -9.99 -11.19
C THR A 112 5.64 -10.10 -9.81
N LEU A 113 6.92 -9.76 -9.66
CA LEU A 113 7.60 -9.75 -8.37
C LEU A 113 7.16 -8.57 -7.52
N ALA A 114 7.12 -7.36 -8.08
CA ALA A 114 6.58 -6.17 -7.42
C ALA A 114 5.15 -6.43 -6.91
N ARG A 115 4.30 -6.99 -7.78
CA ARG A 115 2.92 -7.33 -7.41
C ARG A 115 2.85 -8.39 -6.29
N ARG A 116 3.69 -9.43 -6.33
CA ARG A 116 3.74 -10.46 -5.29
C ARG A 116 4.21 -9.89 -3.95
N ARG A 117 5.23 -9.03 -3.94
CA ARG A 117 5.68 -8.32 -2.73
C ARG A 117 4.55 -7.46 -2.16
N ALA A 118 3.94 -6.62 -2.98
CA ALA A 118 2.84 -5.75 -2.56
C ALA A 118 1.67 -6.54 -1.95
N LEU A 119 1.25 -7.65 -2.58
CA LEU A 119 0.18 -8.52 -2.04
C LEU A 119 0.54 -9.11 -0.67
N ARG A 120 1.78 -9.55 -0.49
CA ARG A 120 2.27 -10.07 0.80
C ARG A 120 2.23 -8.99 1.88
N VAL A 121 2.71 -7.80 1.56
CA VAL A 121 2.73 -6.64 2.47
C VAL A 121 1.31 -6.25 2.88
N VAL A 122 0.40 -6.12 1.92
CA VAL A 122 -1.02 -5.81 2.17
C VAL A 122 -1.67 -6.84 3.07
N SER A 123 -1.44 -8.13 2.79
CA SER A 123 -2.01 -9.21 3.60
C SER A 123 -1.57 -9.14 5.07
N LEU A 124 -0.29 -8.81 5.31
CA LEU A 124 0.24 -8.63 6.66
C LEU A 124 -0.33 -7.39 7.33
N LEU A 125 -0.38 -6.25 6.64
CA LEU A 125 -0.93 -5.01 7.19
C LEU A 125 -2.40 -5.15 7.59
N LEU A 126 -3.20 -5.82 6.75
CA LEU A 126 -4.61 -6.11 7.07
C LEU A 126 -4.75 -7.05 8.27
N ALA A 127 -3.90 -8.07 8.38
CA ALA A 127 -3.88 -8.96 9.54
C ALA A 127 -3.52 -8.20 10.83
N CYS A 128 -2.50 -7.34 10.79
CA CYS A 128 -2.12 -6.49 11.92
C CYS A 128 -3.26 -5.53 12.32
N ARG A 129 -3.89 -4.87 11.35
CA ARG A 129 -5.05 -4.01 11.59
C ARG A 129 -6.19 -4.78 12.27
N ALA A 130 -6.50 -5.98 11.80
CA ALA A 130 -7.53 -6.84 12.39
C ALA A 130 -7.18 -7.26 13.82
N SER A 131 -5.92 -7.59 14.10
CA SER A 131 -5.43 -7.95 15.43
C SER A 131 -5.56 -6.79 16.43
N ILE A 132 -5.13 -5.58 16.04
CA ILE A 132 -5.17 -4.38 16.90
C ILE A 132 -6.62 -3.95 17.18
N ASN A 133 -7.51 -4.10 16.19
CA ASN A 133 -8.93 -3.79 16.35
C ASN A 133 -9.70 -4.89 17.10
N GLY A 134 -9.27 -6.15 16.97
CA GLY A 134 -9.90 -7.32 17.60
C GLY A 134 -9.60 -7.48 19.09
N ASP A 135 -8.63 -6.73 19.63
CA ASP A 135 -8.24 -6.76 21.04
C ASP A 135 -9.30 -6.17 22.02
N ASP A 136 -10.43 -5.66 21.52
CA ASP A 136 -11.54 -5.16 22.36
C ASP A 136 -12.43 -6.28 22.94
N SER A 137 -12.17 -7.56 22.65
CA SER A 137 -13.09 -8.65 23.00
C SER A 137 -12.72 -9.50 24.23
N ILE A 138 -11.58 -9.27 24.89
CA ILE A 138 -11.10 -10.19 25.95
C ILE A 138 -11.23 -9.65 27.40
N ASP A 139 -11.48 -8.36 27.64
CA ASP A 139 -11.50 -7.79 29.01
C ASP A 139 -12.89 -7.46 29.60
N LYS A 140 -13.94 -8.26 29.30
CA LYS A 140 -15.26 -8.13 29.97
C LYS A 140 -15.75 -9.38 30.69
N LYS A 141 -14.86 -10.29 31.08
CA LYS A 141 -15.19 -11.41 31.98
C LYS A 141 -14.02 -11.75 32.91
N VAL A 142 -13.89 -11.01 34.01
CA VAL A 142 -13.50 -11.55 35.33
C VAL A 142 -14.24 -10.76 36.40
#